data_AF-A0A9N9FE79-F1
#
_entry.id   AF-A0A9N9FE79-F1
#
_cell.length_a   1.000
_cell.length_b   1.000
_cell.length_c   1.000
_cell.angle_alpha   90.00
_cell.angle_beta   90.00
_cell.angle_gamma   90.00
#
_symmetry.space_group_name_H-M   'P 1'
#
loop_
_entity.id
_entity.type
_entity.pdbx_description
1 polymer ?
#
loop_
_entity_poly.entity_id
_entity_poly.type
_entity_poly.pdbx_seq_one_letter_code
_entity_poly.pdbx_strand_id
1 'polypeptide(L)'
;MSLEQQWNEAILSLNQNKKGLEGLIQSTKAWLVVTGWLNPSIYNIDQEIPADVKEYLQQLIQTPLAKRLVEWYLDAICQNFRECFDKKFHQWREAWIVCTEGILLGNFVQSYFSAQ
;
A
#
# COMPACT_ATOMS: atom_id res chain seq x y z
N MET A 1 1.00 7.88 -35.48
CA MET A 1 1.93 8.42 -34.46
C MET A 1 2.87 7.31 -34.05
N SER A 2 4.19 7.54 -34.09
CA SER A 2 5.18 6.52 -33.73
C SER A 2 5.28 6.34 -32.21
N LEU A 3 5.84 5.21 -31.76
CA LEU A 3 6.11 4.94 -30.35
C LEU A 3 7.04 6.01 -29.74
N GLU A 4 8.03 6.43 -30.51
CA GLU A 4 8.98 7.48 -30.12
C GLU A 4 8.28 8.83 -29.89
N GLN A 5 7.32 9.19 -30.75
CA GLN A 5 6.52 10.40 -30.58
C GLN A 5 5.69 10.34 -29.29
N GLN A 6 5.01 9.22 -29.05
CA GLN A 6 4.23 9.02 -27.82
C GLN A 6 5.11 9.09 -26.56
N TRP A 7 6.31 8.51 -26.62
CA TRP A 7 7.26 8.56 -25.50
C TRP A 7 7.75 9.98 -25.23
N ASN A 8 8.13 10.73 -26.26
CA ASN A 8 8.56 12.12 -26.13
C ASN A 8 7.45 13.01 -25.56
N GLU A 9 6.22 12.85 -26.03
CA GLU A 9 5.05 13.59 -25.52
C GLU A 9 4.79 13.30 -24.04
N ALA A 10 4.86 12.02 -23.63
CA ALA A 10 4.69 11.63 -22.24
C ALA A 10 5.78 12.23 -21.34
N ILE A 11 7.04 12.18 -21.75
CA ILE A 11 8.16 12.76 -21.00
C ILE A 11 8.03 14.29 -20.90
N LEU A 12 7.67 14.97 -21.99
CA LEU A 12 7.45 16.42 -21.99
C LEU A 12 6.31 16.83 -21.05
N SER A 13 5.21 16.07 -21.07
CA SER A 13 4.06 16.28 -20.18
C SER A 13 4.45 16.10 -18.71
N LEU A 14 5.20 15.04 -18.38
CA LEU A 14 5.70 14.80 -17.02
C LEU A 14 6.73 15.84 -16.56
N ASN A 15 7.52 16.37 -17.49
CA ASN A 15 8.49 17.43 -17.23
C ASN A 15 7.83 18.82 -17.12
N GLN A 16 6.50 18.92 -17.25
CA GLN A 16 5.74 20.16 -17.16
C GLN A 16 6.27 21.24 -18.12
N ASN A 17 6.79 20.84 -19.28
CA ASN A 17 7.42 21.73 -20.27
C ASN A 17 8.59 22.58 -19.71
N LYS A 18 9.22 22.18 -18.60
CA LYS A 18 10.41 22.86 -18.05
C LYS A 18 11.64 22.57 -18.92
N LYS A 19 12.63 23.47 -18.88
CA LYS A 19 13.94 23.22 -19.53
C LYS A 19 14.73 22.17 -18.73
N GLY A 20 15.44 21.28 -19.42
CA GLY A 20 16.22 20.23 -18.78
C GLY A 20 15.34 19.20 -18.07
N LEU A 21 15.79 18.67 -16.93
CA LEU A 21 15.13 17.59 -16.18
C LEU A 21 14.44 18.05 -14.90
N GLU A 22 14.37 19.36 -14.66
CA GLU A 22 13.91 19.91 -13.39
C GLU A 22 12.45 19.55 -13.07
N GLY A 23 11.58 19.54 -14.09
CA GLY A 23 10.19 19.13 -13.92
C GLY A 23 10.06 17.66 -13.56
N LEU A 24 10.83 16.80 -14.21
CA LEU A 24 10.86 15.36 -13.88
C LEU A 24 11.35 15.13 -12.45
N ILE A 25 12.43 15.79 -12.03
CA ILE A 25 12.94 15.67 -10.65
C ILE A 25 11.88 16.11 -9.64
N GLN A 26 11.15 17.19 -9.91
CA GLN A 26 10.09 17.63 -9.01
C GLN A 26 8.89 16.68 -9.00
N SER A 27 8.44 16.20 -10.16
CA SER A 27 7.37 15.20 -10.27
C SER A 27 7.73 13.91 -9.52
N THR A 28 8.99 13.46 -9.59
CA THR A 28 9.48 12.29 -8.83
C THR A 28 9.48 12.54 -7.32
N LYS A 29 9.96 13.70 -6.86
CA LYS A 29 9.92 14.06 -5.43
C LYS A 29 8.49 14.13 -4.91
N ALA A 30 7.60 14.79 -5.65
CA ALA A 30 6.19 14.90 -5.32
C ALA A 30 5.54 13.52 -5.21
N TRP A 31 5.81 12.63 -6.18
CA TRP A 31 5.33 11.25 -6.15
C TRP A 31 5.76 10.51 -4.89
N LEU A 32 7.05 10.55 -4.55
CA LEU A 32 7.58 9.86 -3.36
C LEU A 32 6.96 10.36 -2.06
N VAL A 33 6.83 11.67 -1.89
CA VAL A 33 6.25 12.26 -0.68
C VAL A 33 4.78 11.89 -0.55
N VAL A 34 4.00 12.06 -1.63
CA VAL A 34 2.56 11.80 -1.61
C VAL A 34 2.24 10.32 -1.43
N THR A 35 2.92 9.43 -2.14
CA THR A 35 2.70 7.97 -1.98
C THR A 35 3.19 7.45 -0.63
N GLY A 36 4.28 8.02 -0.09
CA GLY A 36 4.73 7.72 1.26
C GLY A 36 3.69 8.10 2.31
N TRP A 37 3.10 9.29 2.20
CA TRP A 37 2.05 9.76 3.11
C TRP A 37 0.74 8.98 2.96
N LEU A 38 0.31 8.66 1.73
CA LEU A 38 -0.90 7.88 1.42
C LEU A 38 -0.74 6.37 1.69
N ASN A 39 0.41 5.91 2.18
CA ASN A 39 0.66 4.47 2.32
C ASN A 39 -0.40 3.83 3.25
N PRO A 40 -1.22 2.88 2.76
CA PRO A 40 -2.36 2.34 3.50
C PRO A 40 -1.97 1.50 4.73
N SER A 41 -0.69 1.13 4.87
CA SER A 41 -0.18 0.46 6.07
C SER A 41 0.00 1.39 7.26
N ILE A 42 0.09 2.71 7.02
CA ILE A 42 0.33 3.75 8.05
C ILE A 42 -0.72 4.86 8.02
N TYR A 43 -1.54 4.94 6.96
CA TYR A 43 -2.50 6.01 6.75
C TYR A 43 -3.67 5.95 7.74
N ASN A 44 -3.99 7.10 8.35
CA ASN A 44 -5.17 7.30 9.20
C ASN A 44 -6.12 8.30 8.53
N ILE A 45 -7.40 7.94 8.40
CA ILE A 45 -8.43 8.76 7.76
C ILE A 45 -8.64 10.11 8.44
N ASP A 46 -8.39 10.19 9.75
CA ASP A 46 -8.59 11.40 10.54
C ASP A 46 -7.34 12.31 10.59
N GLN A 47 -6.28 11.96 9.86
CA GLN A 47 -5.04 12.72 9.85
C GLN A 47 -5.16 13.96 8.94
N GLU A 48 -4.87 15.14 9.50
CA GLU A 48 -4.75 16.35 8.69
C GLU A 48 -3.62 16.22 7.66
N ILE A 49 -3.89 16.72 6.44
CA ILE A 49 -2.92 16.69 5.34
C ILE A 49 -1.82 17.71 5.62
N PRO A 50 -0.54 17.30 5.74
CA PRO A 50 0.57 18.21 5.89
C PRO A 50 0.68 19.21 4.73
N ALA A 51 1.14 20.43 5.02
CA ALA A 51 1.20 21.51 4.03
C ALA A 51 2.11 21.17 2.83
N ASP A 52 3.24 20.52 3.09
CA ASP A 52 4.18 20.03 2.07
C ASP A 52 3.54 18.96 1.17
N VAL A 53 2.82 18.00 1.75
CA VAL A 53 2.08 16.97 1.00
C VAL A 53 1.01 17.63 0.12
N LYS A 54 0.31 18.64 0.62
CA LYS A 54 -0.70 19.40 -0.13
C LYS A 54 -0.11 20.12 -1.34
N GLU A 55 1.06 20.75 -1.19
CA GLU A 55 1.77 21.38 -2.30
C GLU A 55 2.19 20.35 -3.36
N TYR A 56 2.72 19.20 -2.94
CA TYR A 56 3.09 18.13 -3.88
C TYR A 56 1.89 17.50 -4.58
N LEU A 57 0.76 17.36 -3.90
CA LEU A 57 -0.50 16.92 -4.51
C LEU A 57 -0.94 17.90 -5.61
N GLN A 58 -0.91 19.20 -5.33
CA GLN A 58 -1.23 20.23 -6.33
C GLN A 58 -0.32 20.15 -7.55
N GLN A 59 0.98 19.87 -7.36
CA GLN A 59 1.92 19.67 -8.46
C GLN A 59 1.58 18.43 -9.29
N LEU A 60 1.29 17.29 -8.64
CA LEU A 60 0.97 16.04 -9.33
C LEU A 60 -0.35 16.12 -10.11
N ILE A 61 -1.35 16.84 -9.61
CA ILE A 61 -2.65 17.04 -10.28
C ILE A 61 -2.49 17.70 -11.66
N GLN A 62 -1.47 18.53 -11.85
CA GLN A 62 -1.18 19.18 -13.13
C GLN A 62 -0.46 18.26 -14.14
N THR A 63 -0.23 17.00 -13.78
CA THR A 63 0.50 16.03 -14.60
C THR A 63 -0.35 14.78 -14.86
N PRO A 64 0.02 13.94 -15.86
CA PRO A 64 -0.60 12.64 -16.05
C PRO A 64 -0.52 11.70 -14.83
N LEU A 65 0.35 11.99 -13.86
CA LEU A 65 0.50 11.20 -12.64
C LEU A 65 -0.72 11.27 -11.72
N ALA A 66 -1.59 12.26 -11.87
CA ALA A 66 -2.81 12.37 -11.07
C ALA A 66 -3.69 11.11 -11.18
N LYS A 67 -3.92 10.65 -12.42
CA LYS A 67 -4.67 9.41 -12.67
C LYS A 67 -3.92 8.19 -12.12
N ARG A 68 -2.60 8.14 -12.36
CA ARG A 68 -1.76 7.03 -11.90
C ARG A 68 -1.71 6.92 -10.38
N LEU A 69 -1.81 8.04 -9.67
CA LEU A 69 -1.83 8.07 -8.20
C LEU A 69 -3.08 7.38 -7.65
N VAL A 70 -4.25 7.61 -8.26
CA VAL A 70 -5.50 6.95 -7.87
C VAL A 70 -5.43 5.44 -8.13
N GLU A 71 -4.95 5.05 -9.31
CA GLU A 71 -4.75 3.63 -9.65
C GLU A 71 -3.79 2.96 -8.67
N TRP A 72 -2.64 3.59 -8.41
CA TRP A 72 -1.66 3.10 -7.46
C TRP A 72 -2.25 2.93 -6.04
N TYR A 73 -3.07 3.88 -5.59
CA TYR A 73 -3.66 3.81 -4.25
C TYR A 73 -4.65 2.64 -4.11
N LEU A 74 -5.45 2.38 -5.15
CA LEU A 74 -6.34 1.21 -5.17
C LEU A 74 -5.55 -0.10 -5.14
N ASP A 75 -4.47 -0.19 -5.92
CA ASP A 75 -3.57 -1.35 -5.91
C ASP A 75 -2.95 -1.55 -4.52
N ALA A 76 -2.46 -0.47 -3.90
CA ALA A 76 -1.83 -0.49 -2.58
C ALA A 76 -2.81 -0.91 -1.48
N ILE A 77 -4.07 -0.44 -1.51
CA ILE A 77 -5.11 -0.89 -0.58
C ILE A 77 -5.37 -2.39 -0.75
N CYS A 78 -5.55 -2.85 -2.00
CA CYS A 78 -5.82 -4.25 -2.28
C CYS A 78 -4.69 -5.15 -1.77
N GLN A 79 -3.45 -4.73 -1.96
CA GLN A 79 -2.28 -5.43 -1.44
C GLN A 79 -2.27 -5.44 0.10
N ASN A 80 -2.43 -4.29 0.73
CA ASN A 80 -2.45 -4.17 2.19
C ASN A 80 -3.58 -5.02 2.83
N PHE A 81 -4.75 -5.07 2.20
CA PHE A 81 -5.86 -5.91 2.64
C PHE A 81 -5.49 -7.40 2.59
N ARG A 82 -4.90 -7.87 1.48
CA ARG A 82 -4.45 -9.27 1.35
C ARG A 82 -3.43 -9.63 2.42
N GLU A 83 -2.40 -8.80 2.59
CA GLU A 83 -1.35 -9.04 3.58
C GLU A 83 -1.89 -9.06 5.02
N CYS A 84 -2.79 -8.12 5.35
CA CYS A 84 -3.44 -8.08 6.67
C CYS A 84 -4.35 -9.29 6.90
N PHE A 85 -5.12 -9.68 5.89
CA PHE A 85 -6.02 -10.82 5.97
C PHE A 85 -5.25 -12.12 6.12
N ASP A 86 -4.23 -12.36 5.29
CA ASP A 86 -3.38 -13.55 5.35
C ASP A 86 -2.70 -13.67 6.71
N LYS A 87 -2.17 -12.56 7.24
CA LYS A 87 -1.55 -12.54 8.58
C LYS A 87 -2.55 -12.90 9.68
N LYS A 88 -3.73 -12.29 9.68
CA LYS A 88 -4.78 -12.59 10.68
C LYS A 88 -5.29 -14.02 10.56
N PHE A 89 -5.44 -14.51 9.34
CA PHE A 89 -5.85 -15.88 9.07
C PHE A 89 -4.81 -16.89 9.55
N HIS A 90 -3.52 -16.63 9.29
CA HIS A 90 -2.43 -17.44 9.83
C HIS A 90 -2.42 -17.45 11.36
N GLN A 91 -2.55 -16.28 12.00
CA GLN A 91 -2.63 -16.20 13.47
C GLN A 91 -3.81 -16.97 14.04
N TRP A 92 -4.98 -16.84 13.41
CA TRP A 92 -6.17 -17.61 13.77
C TRP A 92 -5.94 -19.11 13.65
N ARG A 93 -5.33 -19.56 12.54
CA ARG A 93 -5.00 -20.97 12.31
C ARG A 93 -4.07 -21.53 13.38
N GLU A 94 -2.98 -20.83 13.70
CA GLU A 94 -2.05 -21.25 14.74
C GLU A 94 -2.72 -21.32 16.12
N ALA A 95 -3.55 -20.33 16.47
CA ALA A 95 -4.32 -20.34 17.71
C ALA A 95 -5.30 -21.52 17.78
N TRP A 96 -5.95 -21.85 16.66
CA TRP A 96 -6.82 -23.02 16.57
C TRP A 96 -6.07 -24.32 16.79
N ILE A 97 -4.90 -24.50 16.15
CA ILE A 97 -4.07 -25.70 16.33
C ILE A 97 -3.72 -25.88 17.82
N VAL A 98 -3.19 -24.84 18.47
CA VAL A 98 -2.83 -24.88 19.89
C VAL A 98 -4.03 -25.23 20.78
N CYS A 99 -5.19 -24.62 20.54
CA CYS A 99 -6.40 -24.93 21.28
C CYS A 99 -6.84 -26.39 21.08
N THR A 100 -6.81 -26.90 19.85
CA THR A 100 -7.22 -28.28 19.56
C THR A 100 -6.25 -29.32 20.10
N GLU A 101 -4.94 -29.09 20.02
CA GLU A 101 -3.93 -29.98 20.60
C GLU A 101 -4.01 -30.00 22.13
N GLY A 102 -4.22 -28.83 22.75
CA GLY A 102 -4.43 -28.73 24.20
C GLY A 102 -5.70 -29.45 24.67
N ILE A 103 -6.79 -29.36 23.91
CA ILE A 103 -8.04 -30.09 24.20
C ILE A 103 -7.85 -31.60 24.02
N LEU A 104 -7.17 -32.04 22.96
CA LEU A 104 -6.90 -33.46 22.72
C LEU A 104 -5.99 -34.07 23.79
N LEU A 105 -4.94 -33.35 24.21
CA LEU A 105 -4.07 -33.76 25.32
C LEU A 105 -4.80 -33.76 26.66
N GLY A 106 -5.64 -32.76 26.92
CA GLY A 106 -6.48 -32.69 28.13
C GLY A 106 -7.45 -33.87 28.22
N ASN A 107 -8.14 -34.18 27.12
CA ASN A 107 -9.07 -35.31 27.03
C ASN A 107 -8.34 -36.67 27.15
N PHE A 108 -7.12 -36.79 26.63
CA PHE A 108 -6.28 -37.98 26.79
C PHE A 108 -5.85 -38.20 28.25
N VAL A 109 -5.41 -37.14 28.93
CA VAL A 109 -5.03 -37.19 30.35
C VAL A 109 -6.23 -37.55 31.21
N GLN A 110 -7.40 -36.94 30.96
CA GLN A 110 -8.62 -37.22 31.71
C GLN A 110 -9.10 -38.67 31.52
N SER A 111 -9.03 -39.22 30.31
CA SER A 111 -9.40 -40.61 30.04
C SER A 111 -8.43 -41.60 30.67
N TYR A 112 -7.12 -41.30 30.68
CA TYR A 112 -6.10 -42.13 31.32
C TYR A 112 -6.29 -42.19 32.84
N PHE A 113 -6.59 -41.07 33.49
CA PHE A 113 -6.81 -41.03 34.95
C PHE A 113 -8.20 -41.48 35.41
N SER A 114 -9.20 -41.54 34.51
CA SER A 114 -10.54 -42.07 34.83
C SER A 114 -10.68 -43.58 34.59
N ALA A 115 -9.66 -44.20 33.99
CA ALA A 115 -9.62 -45.63 33.66
C ALA A 115 -8.73 -46.46 34.61
N GLN A 116 -8.15 -45.84 35.65
CA GLN A 116 -7.48 -46.51 36.79
C GLN A 116 -8.44 -46.57 37.98
#